data_AF-A0A3M2B1T9-F1
#
_entry.id   AF-A0A3M2B1T9-F1
#
_cell.length_a   1.000
_cell.length_b   1.000
_cell.length_c   1.000
_cell.angle_alpha   90.00
_cell.angle_beta   90.00
_cell.angle_gamma   90.00
#
_symmetry.space_group_name_H-M   'P 1'
#
loop_
_entity.id
_entity.type
_entity.pdbx_description
1 polymer ?
#
loop_
_entity_poly.entity_id
_entity_poly.type
_entity_poly.pdbx_seq_one_letter_code
_entity_poly.pdbx_strand_id
1 'polypeptide(L)' 'MRHLLRLLWINAGLDVVYVLVGVGLIRWEPTNPMVNGFGWAVILQGAFLLLFDTWHAVRLPRTVHLPQE' A
#
# COMPACT_ATOMS: atom_id res chain seq x y z
N MET A 1 -10.11 -18.33 -2.30
CA MET A 1 -9.22 -17.58 -3.21
C MET A 1 -9.80 -16.25 -3.69
N ARG A 2 -11.05 -16.19 -4.20
CA ARG A 2 -11.68 -14.91 -4.59
C ARG A 2 -11.75 -13.86 -3.47
N HIS A 3 -11.98 -14.29 -2.22
CA HIS A 3 -12.01 -13.41 -1.05
C HIS A 3 -10.63 -12.81 -0.73
N LEU A 4 -9.57 -13.60 -0.82
CA LEU A 4 -8.18 -13.15 -0.61
C LEU A 4 -7.76 -12.11 -1.66
N LEU A 5 -8.08 -12.35 -2.94
CA LEU A 5 -7.80 -11.37 -3.99
C LEU A 5 -8.56 -10.05 -3.76
N ARG A 6 -9.83 -10.13 -3.34
CA ARG A 6 -10.61 -8.93 -2.99
C ARG A 6 -9.98 -8.17 -1.82
N LEU A 7 -9.51 -8.88 -0.79
CA LEU A 7 -8.82 -8.26 0.35
C LEU A 7 -7.51 -7.59 -0.05
N LEU A 8 -6.70 -8.22 -0.91
CA LEU A 8 -5.46 -7.61 -1.42
C LEU A 8 -5.73 -6.32 -2.21
N TRP A 9 -6.77 -6.31 -3.06
CA TRP A 9 -7.13 -5.11 -3.81
C TRP A 9 -7.66 -3.99 -2.92
N ILE A 10 -8.40 -4.33 -1.85
CA ILE A 10 -8.83 -3.36 -0.84
C ILE A 10 -7.61 -2.78 -0.11
N ASN A 11 -6.64 -3.62 0.25
CA ASN A 11 -5.45 -3.19 0.97
C ASN A 11 -4.55 -2.29 0.11
N ALA A 12 -4.32 -2.67 -1.15
CA ALA A 12 -3.65 -1.80 -2.12
C ALA A 12 -4.37 -0.45 -2.29
N GLY A 13 -5.71 -0.43 -2.26
CA GLY A 13 -6.47 0.82 -2.25
C GLY A 13 -6.24 1.66 -0.98
N LEU A 14 -6.16 1.01 0.18
CA LEU A 14 -5.88 1.66 1.46
C LEU A 14 -4.47 2.28 1.47
N ASP A 15 -3.47 1.61 0.88
CA ASP A 15 -2.11 2.13 0.81
C ASP A 15 -2.00 3.43 0.00
N VAL A 16 -2.83 3.60 -1.05
CA VAL A 16 -2.93 4.87 -1.77
C VAL A 16 -3.42 5.99 -0.85
N VAL A 17 -4.41 5.71 0.01
CA VAL A 17 -4.89 6.67 1.01
C VAL A 17 -3.78 7.04 1.99
N TYR A 18 -2.98 6.06 2.45
CA TYR A 18 -1.82 6.33 3.30
C TYR A 18 -0.83 7.30 2.65
N VAL A 19 -0.45 7.05 1.40
CA VAL A 19 0.48 7.95 0.68
C VAL A 19 -0.09 9.37 0.57
N LEU A 20 -1.39 9.50 0.25
CA LEU A 20 -2.06 10.80 0.19
C LEU A 20 -2.07 11.53 1.55
N VAL A 21 -2.28 10.80 2.66
CA VAL A 21 -2.19 11.35 4.01
C VAL A 21 -0.79 11.86 4.32
N GLY A 22 0.25 11.10 3.94
CA GLY A 22 1.64 11.53 4.13
C GLY A 22 2.00 12.78 3.31
N VAL A 23 1.50 12.88 2.07
CA VAL A 23 1.61 14.11 1.26
C VAL A 23 0.86 15.27 1.91
N GLY A 24 -0.34 15.01 2.46
CA GLY A 24 -1.13 15.97 3.19
C GLY A 24 -0.41 16.53 4.42
N LEU A 25 0.26 15.66 5.20
CA LEU A 25 1.08 16.05 6.35
C LEU A 25 2.20 17.02 5.98
N ILE A 26 2.97 16.69 4.92
CA ILE A 26 4.04 17.56 4.41
C ILE A 26 3.49 18.92 3.97
N ARG A 27 2.28 18.96 3.38
CA ARG A 27 1.66 20.20 2.89
C ARG A 27 0.96 21.01 3.97
N TRP A 28 0.50 20.37 5.04
CA TRP A 28 -0.18 21.04 6.16
C TRP A 28 0.79 21.94 6.92
N GLU A 29 1.97 21.44 7.26
CA GLU A 29 2.93 22.15 8.10
C GLU A 29 4.36 22.09 7.53
N PRO A 30 4.61 22.75 6.38
CA PRO A 30 5.85 22.58 5.63
C PRO A 30 7.10 23.09 6.37
N THR A 31 6.93 23.98 7.36
CA THR A 31 8.03 24.52 8.17
C THR A 31 8.36 23.67 9.39
N ASN A 32 7.53 22.69 9.74
CA ASN A 32 7.74 21.83 10.89
C ASN A 32 8.49 20.55 10.46
N PRO A 33 9.77 20.40 10.81
CA PRO A 33 10.58 19.26 10.37
C PRO A 33 10.05 17.92 10.90
N MET A 34 9.38 17.92 12.07
CA MET A 34 8.83 16.70 12.65
C MET A 34 7.62 16.20 11.85
N VAL A 35 6.69 17.10 11.52
CA VAL A 35 5.49 16.76 10.72
C VAL A 35 5.89 16.31 9.31
N ASN A 36 6.88 16.97 8.71
CA ASN A 36 7.45 16.53 7.44
C ASN A 36 8.10 15.15 7.54
N GLY A 37 8.84 14.87 8.62
CA GLY A 37 9.42 13.56 8.88
C GLY A 37 8.35 12.45 8.98
N PHE A 38 7.24 12.72 9.67
CA PHE A 38 6.11 11.79 9.72
C PHE A 38 5.44 11.61 8.36
N GLY A 39 5.24 12.69 7.61
CA GLY A 39 4.70 12.60 6.26
C GLY A 39 5.56 11.73 5.34
N TRP A 40 6.88 11.89 5.38
CA TRP A 40 7.81 11.03 4.65
C TRP A 40 7.80 9.57 5.13
N ALA A 41 7.74 9.33 6.44
CA ALA A 41 7.64 7.98 6.99
C ALA A 41 6.36 7.26 6.51
N VAL A 42 5.23 7.97 6.52
CA VAL A 42 3.94 7.47 6.04
C VAL A 42 3.97 7.20 4.53
N ILE A 43 4.55 8.11 3.73
CA ILE A 43 4.72 7.91 2.28
C ILE A 43 5.56 6.67 2.00
N LEU A 44 6.71 6.54 2.67
CA LEU A 44 7.63 5.43 2.43
C LEU A 44 7.01 4.09 2.84
N GLN A 45 6.33 4.04 3.99
CA GLN A 45 5.63 2.85 4.45
C GLN A 45 4.47 2.48 3.51
N GLY A 46 3.61 3.43 3.17
CA GLY A 46 2.48 3.20 2.27
C GLY A 46 2.92 2.80 0.85
N ALA A 47 3.97 3.41 0.31
CA ALA A 47 4.50 3.05 -1.00
C ALA A 47 5.09 1.63 -1.03
N PHE A 48 5.77 1.21 0.04
CA PHE A 48 6.28 -0.15 0.17
C PHE A 48 5.14 -1.17 0.20
N LEU A 49 4.11 -0.93 1.02
CA LEU A 49 2.94 -1.80 1.12
C LEU A 49 2.17 -1.87 -0.19
N LEU A 50 1.94 -0.73 -0.84
CA LEU A 50 1.26 -0.66 -2.13
C LEU A 50 1.95 -1.52 -3.18
N LEU A 51 3.29 -1.43 -3.26
CA LEU A 51 4.08 -2.24 -4.17
C LEU A 51 3.97 -3.72 -3.82
N PHE A 52 4.10 -4.06 -2.54
CA PHE A 52 4.04 -5.43 -2.06
C PHE A 52 2.67 -6.08 -2.34
N ASP A 53 1.58 -5.38 -2.02
CA ASP A 53 0.22 -5.87 -2.17
C ASP A 53 -0.20 -5.95 -3.63
N THR A 54 0.16 -4.96 -4.44
CA THR A 54 -0.08 -5.01 -5.89
C THR A 54 0.71 -6.15 -6.53
N TRP A 55 1.97 -6.35 -6.14
CA TRP A 55 2.80 -7.45 -6.64
C TRP A 55 2.19 -8.81 -6.28
N HIS A 56 1.74 -8.99 -5.05
CA HIS A 56 1.04 -10.19 -4.62
C HIS A 56 -0.29 -10.37 -5.35
N ALA A 57 -1.09 -9.31 -5.51
CA ALA A 57 -2.40 -9.37 -6.16
C ALA A 57 -2.30 -9.78 -7.63
N VAL A 58 -1.22 -9.40 -8.32
CA VAL A 58 -0.95 -9.78 -9.71
C VAL A 58 -0.37 -11.19 -9.83
N ARG A 59 0.42 -11.65 -8.86
CA ARG A 59 1.11 -12.95 -8.92
C ARG A 59 0.33 -14.12 -8.33
N LEU A 60 -0.38 -13.94 -7.21
CA LEU A 60 -1.21 -14.98 -6.58
C LEU A 60 -2.22 -15.64 -7.53
N PRO A 61 -2.92 -14.91 -8.44
CA PRO A 61 -3.81 -15.53 -9.42
C PRO A 61 -3.11 -16.52 -10.36
N ARG A 62 -1.78 -16.40 -10.56
CA ARG A 62 -1.01 -17.19 -11.53
C ARG A 62 -0.36 -18.43 -10.90
N THR A 63 -0.03 -18.38 -9.61
CA THR A 63 0.64 -19.49 -8.91
C THR A 63 -0.33 -20.51 -8.32
N VAL A 64 -1.64 -20.22 -8.29
CA VAL A 64 -2.65 -21.25 -8.03
C VAL A 64 -2.90 -22.07 -9.30
N HIS A 65 -1.92 -22.87 -9.67
CA HIS A 65 -2.17 -24.18 -10.27
C HIS A 65 -1.88 -25.18 -9.18
N LEU A 66 -2.93 -25.60 -8.47
CA LEU A 66 -2.80 -26.71 -7.54
C LEU A 66 -2.57 -27.99 -8.37
N PRO A 67 -1.69 -28.89 -7.91
CA PRO A 67 -1.54 -30.22 -8.48
C PRO A 67 -2.92 -30.86 -8.68
N GLN A 68 -3.14 -31.45 -9.85
CA GLN A 68 -4.32 -32.26 -10.13
C GLN A 68 -4.16 -33.56 -9.32
N GLU A 69 -4.72 -33.60 -8.11
CA GLU A 69 -4.93 -34.87 -7.38
C GLU A 69 -6.43 -35.16 -7.30
#